data_AF-A0A524K3J2-F1
#
_entry.id   AF-A0A524K3J2-F1
#
_cell.length_a   1.000
_cell.length_b   1.000
_cell.length_c   1.000
_cell.angle_alpha   90.00
_cell.angle_beta   90.00
_cell.angle_gamma   90.00
#
_symmetry.space_group_name_H-M   'P 1'
#
loop_
_entity.id
_entity.type
_entity.pdbx_description
1 polymer ?
#
loop_
_entity_poly.entity_id
_entity_poly.type
_entity_poly.pdbx_seq_one_letter_code
_entity_poly.pdbx_strand_id
1 'polypeptide(L)'
;MSSAAHRNEGRKAARYVVLSGGVGGAKFALGLSRVLRPEQLTIIANTSDDFSHLGLAISPDLDTLMYTLAGVVNEDSGWGCRDETWSCMTGLAALGAETWFRLGDRDLATHLERTRLLASGQTLTEVTRQLCSKLGVAVNLLPMS
;
A
#
# COMPACT_ATOMS: atom_id res chain seq x y z
N MET A 1 55.02 -15.80 7.52
CA MET A 1 53.66 -15.87 8.10
C MET A 1 52.76 -14.96 7.29
N SER A 2 52.04 -15.53 6.32
CA SER A 2 51.13 -14.79 5.43
C SER A 2 49.79 -14.66 6.14
N SER A 3 49.44 -13.44 6.56
CA SER A 3 48.10 -13.12 7.05
C SER A 3 47.21 -12.89 5.84
N ALA A 4 46.31 -13.83 5.59
CA ALA A 4 45.31 -13.72 4.55
C ALA A 4 44.35 -12.59 4.91
N ALA A 5 44.54 -11.43 4.28
CA ALA A 5 43.51 -10.43 4.14
C ALA A 5 42.35 -11.04 3.34
N HIS A 6 41.32 -11.52 4.03
CA HIS A 6 40.03 -11.80 3.41
C HIS A 6 39.41 -10.47 2.98
N ARG A 7 39.77 -10.04 1.77
CA ARG A 7 39.05 -9.05 0.99
C ARG A 7 37.63 -9.58 0.81
N ASN A 8 36.67 -8.90 1.43
CA ASN A 8 35.24 -9.14 1.25
C ASN A 8 34.80 -8.49 -0.08
N GLU A 9 35.34 -8.99 -1.19
CA GLU A 9 34.97 -8.57 -2.54
C GLU A 9 33.73 -9.37 -2.98
N GLY A 10 32.59 -8.68 -3.15
CA GLY A 10 31.54 -9.13 -4.07
C GLY A 10 30.26 -9.79 -3.52
N ARG A 11 29.94 -9.71 -2.22
CA ARG A 11 28.62 -10.21 -1.76
C ARG A 11 27.51 -9.28 -2.27
N LYS A 12 26.74 -9.74 -3.27
CA LYS A 12 25.50 -9.08 -3.72
C LYS A 12 24.69 -8.66 -2.49
N ALA A 13 24.23 -7.41 -2.46
CA ALA A 13 23.38 -6.92 -1.39
C ALA A 13 22.17 -7.84 -1.21
N ALA A 14 21.94 -8.30 0.02
CA ALA A 14 20.82 -9.19 0.32
C ALA A 14 19.50 -8.50 -0.03
N ARG A 15 18.58 -9.27 -0.64
CA ARG A 15 17.21 -8.87 -0.96
C ARG A 15 16.25 -9.65 -0.08
N TYR A 16 15.20 -8.98 0.35
CA TYR A 16 14.18 -9.48 1.27
C TYR A 16 12.82 -9.35 0.60
N VAL A 17 12.04 -10.42 0.70
CA VAL A 17 10.63 -10.43 0.24
C VAL A 17 9.77 -10.69 1.47
N VAL A 18 8.73 -9.88 1.63
CA VAL A 18 7.77 -10.00 2.72
C VAL A 18 6.39 -10.22 2.13
N LEU A 19 5.73 -11.30 2.55
CA LEU A 19 4.29 -11.46 2.32
C LEU A 19 3.57 -10.72 3.44
N SER A 20 2.65 -9.83 3.09
CA SER A 20 2.03 -8.93 4.05
C SER A 20 0.53 -8.76 3.79
N GLY A 21 -0.23 -8.66 4.88
CA GLY A 21 -1.65 -8.30 4.88
C GLY A 21 -2.02 -7.65 6.21
N GLY A 22 -3.06 -6.84 6.19
CA GLY A 22 -3.58 -6.08 7.31
C GLY A 22 -2.61 -5.08 7.95
N VAL A 23 -3.10 -4.47 9.03
CA VAL A 23 -2.38 -3.45 9.82
C VAL A 23 -1.08 -3.99 10.43
N GLY A 24 -1.10 -5.24 10.92
CA GLY A 24 0.07 -5.87 11.52
C GLY A 24 1.21 -6.06 10.51
N GLY A 25 0.90 -6.53 9.30
CA GLY A 25 1.86 -6.66 8.21
C GLY A 25 2.43 -5.31 7.78
N ALA A 26 1.59 -4.28 7.69
CA ALA A 26 2.03 -2.93 7.35
C ALA A 26 3.01 -2.34 8.38
N LYS A 27 2.75 -2.54 9.69
CA LYS A 27 3.67 -2.10 10.75
C LYS A 27 5.02 -2.84 10.69
N PHE A 28 5.00 -4.14 10.39
CA PHE A 28 6.23 -4.92 10.20
C PHE A 28 7.03 -4.43 8.97
N ALA A 29 6.36 -4.23 7.84
CA ALA A 29 6.95 -3.69 6.63
C ALA A 29 7.55 -2.29 6.84
N LEU A 30 6.86 -1.42 7.59
CA LEU A 30 7.39 -0.11 7.96
C LEU A 30 8.68 -0.23 8.78
N GLY A 31 8.72 -1.12 9.77
CA GLY A 31 9.94 -1.39 10.54
C GLY A 31 11.11 -1.82 9.65
N LEU A 32 10.87 -2.73 8.70
CA LEU A 32 11.89 -3.16 7.73
C LEU A 32 12.35 -2.03 6.82
N SER A 33 11.43 -1.18 6.34
CA SER A 33 11.76 -0.04 5.48
C SER A 33 12.68 0.99 6.15
N ARG A 34 12.71 1.04 7.48
CA ARG A 34 13.60 1.93 8.25
C ARG A 34 15.03 1.41 8.39
N VAL A 35 15.24 0.10 8.20
CA VAL A 35 16.56 -0.54 8.38
C VAL A 35 17.14 -1.12 7.09
N LEU A 36 16.33 -1.26 6.05
CA LEU A 36 16.72 -1.71 4.72
C LEU A 36 16.68 -0.55 3.73
N ARG A 37 17.59 -0.54 2.76
CA ARG A 37 17.46 0.38 1.62
C ARG A 37 16.26 -0.04 0.76
N PRO A 38 15.55 0.90 0.09
CA PRO A 38 14.37 0.59 -0.71
C PRO A 38 14.60 -0.53 -1.73
N GLU A 39 15.77 -0.61 -2.35
CA GLU A 39 16.11 -1.61 -3.38
C GLU A 39 16.32 -3.02 -2.81
N GLN A 40 16.38 -3.15 -1.48
CA GLN A 40 16.55 -4.43 -0.79
C GLN A 40 15.21 -5.04 -0.35
N LEU A 41 14.13 -4.28 -0.32
CA LEU A 41 12.83 -4.72 0.20
C LEU A 41 11.78 -4.78 -0.91
N THR A 42 11.18 -5.96 -1.07
CA THR A 42 9.95 -6.14 -1.83
C THR A 42 8.85 -6.61 -0.88
N ILE A 43 7.67 -6.02 -1.00
CA ILE A 43 6.48 -6.42 -0.25
C ILE A 43 5.46 -6.95 -1.25
N ILE A 44 4.94 -8.14 -1.00
CA ILE A 44 3.84 -8.74 -1.74
C ILE A 44 2.62 -8.67 -0.83
N ALA A 45 1.67 -7.82 -1.20
CA ALA A 45 0.43 -7.61 -0.47
C ALA A 45 -0.60 -8.68 -0.82
N ASN A 46 -1.33 -9.14 0.19
CA ASN A 46 -2.55 -9.89 0.02
C ASN A 46 -3.56 -9.11 -0.83
N THR A 47 -4.26 -9.81 -1.72
CA THR A 47 -5.38 -9.29 -2.53
C THR A 47 -6.66 -10.10 -2.36
N SER A 48 -6.74 -11.02 -1.37
CA SER A 48 -7.96 -11.79 -1.09
C SER A 48 -9.11 -10.92 -0.59
N ASP A 49 -8.76 -9.78 -0.02
CA ASP A 49 -9.70 -8.84 0.59
C ASP A 49 -10.04 -7.69 -0.38
N ASP A 50 -9.63 -7.80 -1.65
CA ASP A 50 -10.01 -6.85 -2.69
C ASP A 50 -11.47 -7.06 -3.11
N PHE A 51 -12.20 -5.96 -3.28
CA PHE A 51 -13.62 -6.00 -3.64
C PHE A 51 -14.06 -4.75 -4.39
N SER A 52 -15.29 -4.79 -4.93
CA SER A 52 -15.95 -3.63 -5.51
C SER A 52 -16.99 -3.09 -4.53
N HIS A 53 -16.98 -1.77 -4.33
CA HIS A 53 -17.97 -1.08 -3.49
C HIS A 53 -18.27 0.28 -4.09
N LEU A 54 -19.57 0.63 -4.21
CA LEU A 54 -20.01 1.86 -4.88
C LEU A 54 -19.45 2.02 -6.32
N GLY A 55 -19.16 0.91 -6.99
CA GLY A 55 -18.54 0.88 -8.32
C GLY A 55 -17.03 1.15 -8.34
N LEU A 56 -16.39 1.25 -7.17
CA LEU A 56 -14.97 1.51 -7.02
C LEU A 56 -14.21 0.22 -6.67
N ALA A 57 -13.02 0.07 -7.24
CA ALA A 57 -12.07 -0.99 -6.88
C ALA A 57 -11.35 -0.63 -5.57
N ILE A 58 -11.50 -1.49 -4.56
CA ILE A 58 -10.91 -1.34 -3.23
C ILE A 58 -9.91 -2.47 -3.01
N SER A 59 -8.71 -2.12 -2.52
CA SER A 59 -7.65 -3.08 -2.19
C SER A 59 -7.08 -2.76 -0.79
N PRO A 60 -7.76 -3.19 0.30
CA PRO A 60 -7.51 -2.69 1.65
C PRO A 60 -6.08 -2.89 2.15
N ASP A 61 -5.48 -4.03 1.83
CA ASP A 61 -4.12 -4.38 2.29
C ASP A 61 -3.04 -3.61 1.52
N LEU A 62 -3.24 -3.43 0.21
CA LEU A 62 -2.39 -2.56 -0.61
C LEU A 62 -2.46 -1.11 -0.12
N ASP A 63 -3.67 -0.61 0.14
CA ASP A 63 -3.90 0.76 0.61
C ASP A 63 -3.29 0.98 1.99
N THR A 64 -3.51 0.05 2.92
CA THR A 64 -2.92 0.12 4.26
C THR A 64 -1.39 0.12 4.21
N LEU A 65 -0.78 -0.75 3.41
CA LEU A 65 0.68 -0.77 3.22
C LEU A 65 1.20 0.53 2.59
N MET A 66 0.55 0.98 1.52
CA MET A 66 0.93 2.18 0.80
C MET A 66 0.83 3.43 1.69
N TYR A 67 -0.29 3.63 2.39
CA TYR A 67 -0.48 4.76 3.29
C TYR A 67 0.48 4.72 4.47
N THR A 68 0.74 3.53 5.02
CA THR A 68 1.71 3.36 6.12
C THR A 68 3.11 3.74 5.68
N LEU A 69 3.57 3.24 4.52
CA LEU A 69 4.90 3.52 3.99
C LEU A 69 5.07 4.97 3.51
N ALA A 70 3.99 5.59 3.01
CA ALA A 70 3.95 7.01 2.67
C ALA A 70 3.87 7.91 3.90
N GLY A 71 3.64 7.34 5.10
CA GLY A 71 3.44 8.08 6.32
C GLY A 71 2.22 8.99 6.22
N VAL A 72 1.11 8.51 5.64
CA VAL A 72 -0.20 9.19 5.56
C VAL A 72 -1.35 8.36 6.14
N VAL A 73 -1.06 7.17 6.68
CA VAL A 73 -2.06 6.33 7.35
C VAL A 73 -2.64 7.03 8.59
N ASN A 74 -3.90 6.75 8.89
CA ASN A 74 -4.48 7.08 10.19
C ASN A 74 -3.85 6.17 11.27
N GLU A 75 -3.12 6.76 12.21
CA GLU A 75 -2.38 6.00 13.23
C GLU A 75 -3.31 5.36 14.29
N ASP A 76 -4.50 5.93 14.52
CA ASP A 76 -5.45 5.47 15.53
C ASP A 76 -6.13 4.17 15.08
N SER A 77 -6.66 4.15 13.84
CA SER A 77 -7.27 2.96 13.25
C SER A 77 -6.25 1.98 12.67
N GLY A 78 -5.10 2.50 12.21
CA GLY A 78 -4.08 1.76 11.48
C GLY A 78 -4.40 1.50 10.01
N TRP A 79 -5.51 2.03 9.49
CA TRP A 79 -5.97 1.91 8.10
C TRP A 79 -6.70 3.19 7.65
N GLY A 80 -6.81 3.39 6.33
CA GLY A 80 -7.29 4.65 5.76
C GLY A 80 -6.28 5.80 5.91
N CYS A 81 -6.58 6.96 5.31
CA CYS A 81 -5.70 8.12 5.43
C CYS A 81 -5.92 8.86 6.77
N ARG A 82 -4.91 9.60 7.25
CA ARG A 82 -5.10 10.57 8.34
C ARG A 82 -5.90 11.78 7.87
N ASP A 83 -6.50 12.47 8.83
CA ASP A 83 -7.32 13.68 8.65
C ASP A 83 -8.43 13.50 7.59
N GLU A 84 -9.11 12.35 7.65
CA GLU A 84 -10.24 12.06 6.78
C GLU A 84 -11.47 12.91 7.13
N THR A 85 -12.17 13.31 6.08
CA THR A 85 -13.54 13.80 6.18
C THR A 85 -14.50 12.75 5.62
N TRP A 86 -15.79 12.88 5.94
CA TRP A 86 -16.81 11.88 5.64
C TRP A 86 -18.00 12.48 4.89
N SER A 87 -17.74 13.52 4.11
CA SER A 87 -18.79 14.32 3.48
C SER A 87 -19.52 13.49 2.42
N CYS A 88 -18.76 12.73 1.61
CA CYS A 88 -19.34 11.84 0.61
C CYS A 88 -20.24 10.78 1.25
N MET A 89 -19.74 10.08 2.28
CA MET A 89 -20.52 9.06 2.99
C MET A 89 -21.77 9.63 3.65
N THR A 90 -21.71 10.86 4.17
CA THR A 90 -22.88 11.55 4.73
C THR A 90 -23.93 11.84 3.65
N GLY A 91 -23.49 12.29 2.47
CA GLY A 91 -24.37 12.48 1.31
C GLY A 91 -25.01 11.18 0.84
N LEU A 92 -24.23 10.10 0.76
CA LEU A 92 -24.73 8.76 0.40
C LEU A 92 -25.78 8.24 1.38
N ALA A 93 -25.55 8.41 2.68
CA ALA A 93 -26.52 8.06 3.71
C ALA A 93 -27.85 8.83 3.53
N ALA A 94 -27.78 10.13 3.23
CA ALA A 94 -28.97 10.96 3.00
C ALA A 94 -29.76 10.53 1.75
N LEU A 95 -29.11 9.92 0.77
CA LEU A 95 -29.73 9.35 -0.43
C LEU A 95 -30.25 7.92 -0.23
N GLY A 96 -30.03 7.32 0.96
CA GLY A 96 -30.42 5.93 1.24
C GLY A 96 -29.51 4.88 0.59
N ALA A 97 -28.29 5.25 0.19
CA ALA A 97 -27.30 4.33 -0.35
C ALA A 97 -26.66 3.47 0.75
N GLU A 98 -25.96 2.40 0.36
CA GLU A 98 -25.22 1.55 1.29
C GLU A 98 -24.03 2.30 1.92
N THR A 99 -23.85 2.12 3.24
CA THR A 99 -22.80 2.82 4.02
C THR A 99 -22.07 1.92 5.02
N TRP A 100 -22.19 0.59 4.85
CA TRP A 100 -21.61 -0.40 5.76
C TRP A 100 -20.07 -0.37 5.72
N PHE A 101 -19.47 -0.09 4.55
CA PHE A 101 -18.05 0.18 4.39
C PHE A 101 -17.87 1.69 4.19
N ARG A 102 -17.18 2.33 5.13
CA ARG A 102 -17.01 3.78 5.07
C ARG A 102 -15.74 4.14 4.33
N LEU A 103 -15.88 4.99 3.32
CA LEU A 103 -14.77 5.55 2.55
C LEU A 103 -14.55 7.00 2.95
N GLY A 104 -13.34 7.32 3.40
CA GLY A 104 -12.96 8.70 3.68
C GLY A 104 -12.82 9.50 2.37
N ASP A 105 -12.99 10.81 2.44
CA ASP A 105 -12.93 11.67 1.24
C ASP A 105 -11.53 11.66 0.57
N ARG A 106 -10.44 11.46 1.33
CA ARG A 106 -9.08 11.28 0.77
C ARG A 106 -8.88 9.86 0.23
N ASP A 107 -9.35 8.84 0.95
CA ASP A 107 -9.30 7.44 0.51
C ASP A 107 -10.05 7.23 -0.81
N LEU A 108 -11.19 7.91 -0.97
CA LEU A 108 -11.97 7.94 -2.21
C LEU A 108 -11.14 8.36 -3.41
N ALA A 109 -10.19 9.29 -3.26
CA ALA A 109 -9.33 9.72 -4.36
C ALA A 109 -8.45 8.56 -4.88
N THR A 110 -7.92 7.74 -3.97
CA THR A 110 -7.15 6.54 -4.32
C THR A 110 -8.01 5.54 -5.08
N HIS A 111 -9.23 5.28 -4.60
CA HIS A 111 -10.12 4.29 -5.21
C HIS A 111 -10.65 4.76 -6.57
N LEU A 112 -10.98 6.03 -6.71
CA LEU A 112 -11.37 6.65 -8.00
C LEU A 112 -10.24 6.52 -9.02
N GLU A 113 -9.01 6.87 -8.64
CA GLU A 113 -7.87 6.82 -9.56
C GLU A 113 -7.49 5.38 -9.91
N ARG A 114 -7.47 4.46 -8.92
CA ARG A 114 -7.30 3.02 -9.17
C ARG A 114 -8.32 2.52 -10.19
N THR A 115 -9.59 2.82 -9.96
CA THR A 115 -10.70 2.37 -10.82
C THR A 115 -10.54 2.91 -12.24
N ARG A 116 -10.21 4.21 -12.38
CA ARG A 116 -9.98 4.85 -13.68
C ARG A 116 -8.81 4.21 -14.45
N LEU A 117 -7.69 3.93 -13.77
CA LEU A 117 -6.50 3.33 -14.39
C LEU A 117 -6.74 1.86 -14.77
N LEU A 118 -7.42 1.08 -13.92
CA LEU A 118 -7.82 -0.30 -14.25
C LEU A 118 -8.77 -0.32 -15.46
N ALA A 119 -9.74 0.58 -15.50
CA ALA A 119 -10.65 0.73 -16.64
C ALA A 119 -9.94 1.13 -17.94
N SER A 120 -8.74 1.72 -17.84
CA SER A 120 -7.89 2.03 -19.01
C SER A 120 -7.03 0.83 -19.47
N GLY A 121 -7.27 -0.37 -18.94
CA GLY A 121 -6.57 -1.60 -19.32
C GLY A 121 -5.25 -1.85 -18.58
N GLN A 122 -4.92 -1.07 -17.56
CA GLN A 122 -3.72 -1.31 -16.75
C GLN A 122 -3.96 -2.43 -15.74
N THR A 123 -2.88 -3.13 -15.39
CA THR A 123 -2.88 -4.15 -14.34
C THR A 123 -2.83 -3.53 -12.95
N LEU A 124 -3.30 -4.26 -11.92
CA LEU A 124 -3.20 -3.81 -10.52
C LEU A 124 -1.75 -3.54 -10.10
N THR A 125 -0.78 -4.27 -10.65
CA THR A 125 0.65 -4.03 -10.42
C THR A 125 1.09 -2.66 -10.94
N GLU A 126 0.70 -2.29 -12.16
CA GLU A 126 1.05 -0.98 -12.74
C GLU A 126 0.38 0.16 -11.99
N VAL A 127 -0.89 -0.01 -11.62
CA VAL A 127 -1.66 0.96 -10.84
C VAL A 127 -1.04 1.17 -9.46
N THR A 128 -0.74 0.09 -8.74
CA THR A 128 -0.09 0.14 -7.41
C THR A 128 1.23 0.88 -7.49
N ARG A 129 2.05 0.59 -8.50
CA ARG A 129 3.34 1.27 -8.71
C ARG A 129 3.17 2.78 -8.93
N GLN A 130 2.17 3.19 -9.71
CA GLN A 130 1.90 4.61 -9.96
C GLN A 130 1.44 5.33 -8.69
N LEU A 131 0.48 4.76 -7.97
CA LEU A 131 -0.02 5.35 -6.72
C LEU A 131 1.10 5.47 -5.67
N CYS A 132 1.90 4.41 -5.49
CA CYS A 132 3.08 4.43 -4.63
C CYS A 132 4.06 5.55 -5.01
N SER A 133 4.38 5.68 -6.30
CA SER A 133 5.27 6.72 -6.81
C SER A 133 4.74 8.13 -6.50
N LYS A 134 3.44 8.38 -6.66
CA LYS A 134 2.80 9.67 -6.37
C LYS A 134 2.79 10.01 -4.88
N LEU A 135 2.72 9.00 -4.02
CA LEU A 135 2.75 9.17 -2.56
C LEU A 135 4.15 9.11 -1.95
N GLY A 136 5.20 8.95 -2.77
CA GLY A 136 6.59 8.90 -2.31
C GLY A 136 7.01 7.57 -1.67
N VAL A 137 6.28 6.49 -1.91
CA VAL A 137 6.65 5.14 -1.46
C VAL A 137 7.78 4.60 -2.34
N ALA A 138 8.99 4.52 -1.78
CA ALA A 138 10.18 4.05 -2.49
C ALA A 138 10.31 2.50 -2.52
N VAL A 139 9.69 1.80 -1.57
CA VAL A 139 9.75 0.34 -1.48
C VAL A 139 8.93 -0.29 -2.59
N ASN A 140 9.40 -1.42 -3.13
CA ASN A 140 8.68 -2.15 -4.17
C ASN A 140 7.48 -2.91 -3.58
N LEU A 141 6.28 -2.33 -3.68
CA LEU A 141 5.01 -2.93 -3.28
C LEU A 141 4.31 -3.57 -4.48
N LEU A 142 3.98 -4.84 -4.38
CA LEU A 142 3.32 -5.63 -5.42
C LEU A 142 2.02 -6.25 -4.87
N PRO A 143 0.93 -6.32 -5.66
CA PRO A 143 -0.15 -7.25 -5.37
C PRO A 143 0.34 -8.70 -5.52
N MET A 144 -0.31 -9.65 -4.82
CA MET A 144 0.01 -11.08 -4.98
C MET A 144 -0.44 -11.67 -6.33
N SER A 145 -1.43 -11.06 -7.00
CA SER A 145 -1.96 -11.46 -8.30
C SER A 145 -2.37 -10.29 -9.17
#